data_AF-A0A1G9VDQ9-F1
#
_entry.id   AF-A0A1G9VDQ9-F1
#
_cell.length_a   1.000
_cell.length_b   1.000
_cell.length_c   1.000
_cell.angle_alpha   90.00
_cell.angle_beta   90.00
_cell.angle_gamma   90.00
#
_symmetry.space_group_name_H-M   'P 1'
#
loop_
_entity.id
_entity.type
_entity.pdbx_description
1 polymer ?
#
loop_
_entity_poly.entity_id
_entity_poly.type
_entity_poly.pdbx_seq_one_letter_code
_entity_poly.pdbx_strand_id
1 'polypeptide(L)' 'MSTALMKKRRNPSEKGQAIAKLIMEQYQPKTQEDMQIALKDVFGPIFEAMLQGEIDNHLGYSSNDHSKKETSNRRNG' A
#
# COMPACT_ATOMS: atom_id res chain seq x y z
N MET A 1 3.83 32.65 -23.32
CA MET A 1 4.46 31.34 -23.04
C MET A 1 4.06 30.91 -21.64
N SER A 2 3.26 29.85 -21.52
CA SER A 2 2.69 29.39 -20.25
C SER A 2 3.75 28.78 -19.34
N THR A 3 4.15 29.49 -18.29
CA THR A 3 4.91 28.92 -17.17
C THR A 3 3.92 28.24 -16.23
N ALA A 4 3.56 26.99 -16.53
CA ALA A 4 2.92 26.13 -15.55
C ALA A 4 3.90 25.97 -14.38
N LEU A 5 3.58 26.62 -13.25
CA LEU A 5 4.27 26.50 -11.97
C LEU A 5 4.53 25.02 -11.68
N MET A 6 5.76 24.55 -11.89
CA MET A 6 6.18 23.24 -11.40
C MET A 6 6.06 23.29 -9.89
N LYS A 7 5.00 22.68 -9.36
CA LYS A 7 4.77 22.48 -7.93
C LYS A 7 6.05 21.90 -7.34
N LYS A 8 6.75 22.68 -6.51
CA LYS A 8 7.99 22.28 -5.82
C LYS A 8 7.76 20.88 -5.25
N ARG A 9 8.57 19.90 -5.70
CA ARG A 9 8.51 18.54 -5.16
C ARG A 9 8.63 18.66 -3.64
N ARG A 10 7.64 18.17 -2.90
CA ARG A 10 7.73 18.16 -1.43
C ARG A 10 8.94 17.31 -1.07
N ASN A 11 9.85 17.86 -0.27
CA ASN A 11 10.94 17.07 0.28
C ASN A 11 10.33 15.86 0.99
N PRO A 12 10.87 14.64 0.80
CA PRO A 12 10.41 13.48 1.53
C PRO A 12 10.50 13.78 3.02
N SER A 13 9.43 13.51 3.76
CA SER A 13 9.43 13.64 5.22
C SER A 13 10.53 12.77 5.82
N GLU A 14 11.01 13.11 7.02
CA GLU A 14 12.03 12.31 7.72
C GLU A 14 11.63 10.83 7.82
N LYS A 15 10.34 10.56 8.06
CA LYS A 15 9.78 9.20 8.06
C LYS A 15 9.90 8.51 6.71
N GLY A 16 9.61 9.24 5.62
CA GLY A 16 9.75 8.71 4.26
C GLY A 16 11.21 8.38 3.91
N GLN A 17 12.15 9.22 4.35
CA GLN A 17 13.59 8.96 4.16
C GLN A 17 14.05 7.75 4.97
N ALA A 18 13.56 7.59 6.22
CA ALA A 18 13.88 6.42 7.04
C ALA A 18 13.41 5.12 6.40
N ILE A 19 12.17 5.08 5.88
CA ILE A 19 11.65 3.90 5.17
C ILE A 19 12.47 3.62 3.90
N ALA A 20 12.79 4.65 3.12
CA ALA A 20 13.62 4.48 1.92
C ALA A 20 15.01 3.91 2.25
N LYS A 21 15.64 4.37 3.34
CA LYS A 21 16.93 3.83 3.81
C LYS A 21 16.83 2.34 4.14
N LEU A 22 15.78 1.93 4.85
CA LEU A 22 15.55 0.52 5.19
C LEU A 22 15.36 -0.34 3.94
N ILE A 23 14.59 0.14 2.95
CA ILE A 23 14.40 -0.59 1.68
C ILE A 23 15.75 -0.79 0.96
N MET A 24 16.56 0.27 0.88
CA MET A 24 17.88 0.20 0.25
C MET A 24 18.84 -0.75 0.99
N GLU A 25 18.79 -0.78 2.33
CA GLU A 25 19.66 -1.63 3.15
C GLU A 25 19.29 -3.12 3.06
N GLN A 26 18.00 -3.45 3.02
CA GLN A 26 17.51 -4.83 3.01
C GLN A 26 17.52 -5.47 1.61
N TYR A 27 17.11 -4.72 0.58
CA TYR A 27 16.98 -5.26 -0.78
C TYR A 27 18.22 -5.02 -1.64
N GLN A 28 19.06 -4.05 -1.29
CA GLN A 28 20.31 -3.71 -2.00
C GLN A 28 20.20 -3.75 -3.55
N PRO A 29 19.19 -3.10 -4.14
CA PRO A 29 18.89 -3.25 -5.56
C PRO A 29 20.03 -2.68 -6.41
N LYS A 30 20.40 -3.42 -7.46
CA LYS A 30 21.47 -3.01 -8.40
C LYS A 30 20.90 -2.52 -9.73
N THR A 31 19.71 -2.99 -10.07
CA THR A 31 19.00 -2.67 -11.31
C THR A 31 17.67 -1.98 -11.01
N GLN A 32 17.04 -1.43 -12.06
CA GLN A 32 15.70 -0.89 -11.98
C GLN A 32 14.68 -2.00 -11.64
N GLU A 33 14.87 -3.18 -12.22
CA GLU A 33 14.04 -4.35 -12.03
C GLU A 33 14.06 -4.80 -10.56
N ASP A 34 15.24 -4.85 -9.93
CA ASP A 34 15.39 -5.19 -8.51
C ASP A 34 14.63 -4.20 -7.62
N MET A 35 14.73 -2.90 -7.93
CA MET A 35 13.98 -1.87 -7.20
C MET A 35 12.47 -2.06 -7.38
N GLN A 36 12.01 -2.41 -8.59
CA GLN A 36 10.59 -2.63 -8.82
C GLN A 36 10.07 -3.86 -8.05
N ILE A 37 10.88 -4.92 -7.92
CA ILE A 37 10.56 -6.08 -7.10
C ILE A 37 10.48 -5.67 -5.63
N ALA A 38 11.49 -4.98 -5.11
CA ALA A 38 11.51 -4.50 -3.72
C ALA A 38 10.28 -3.65 -3.37
N LEU A 39 9.88 -2.75 -4.28
CA LEU A 39 8.68 -1.93 -4.10
C LEU A 39 7.40 -2.79 -4.12
N LYS A 40 7.29 -3.77 -5.02
CA LYS A 40 6.14 -4.68 -5.04
C LYS A 40 6.03 -5.51 -3.76
N ASP A 41 7.16 -6.00 -3.24
CA ASP A 41 7.18 -6.79 -2.01
C ASP A 41 6.80 -5.96 -0.77
N VAL A 42 7.21 -4.69 -0.73
CA VAL A 42 6.85 -3.78 0.37
C VAL A 42 5.40 -3.31 0.29
N PHE A 43 4.94 -2.93 -0.89
CA PHE A 43 3.62 -2.30 -1.06
C PHE A 43 2.49 -3.30 -1.35
N GLY A 44 2.79 -4.50 -1.85
CA GLY A 44 1.81 -5.55 -2.10
C GLY A 44 0.96 -5.87 -0.86
N PRO A 45 1.58 -6.24 0.27
CA PRO A 45 0.85 -6.50 1.52
C PRO A 45 0.08 -5.28 2.04
N ILE A 46 0.59 -4.06 1.80
CA ILE A 46 -0.11 -2.82 2.19
C ILE A 46 -1.38 -2.66 1.37
N PHE A 47 -1.32 -2.86 0.05
CA PHE A 47 -2.50 -2.78 -0.80
C PHE A 47 -3.51 -3.87 -0.46
N GLU A 48 -3.07 -5.10 -0.21
CA GLU A 48 -3.95 -6.18 0.25
C GLU A 48 -4.63 -5.83 1.56
N ALA A 49 -3.88 -5.34 2.56
CA ALA A 49 -4.45 -4.93 3.84
C ALA A 49 -5.46 -3.77 3.70
N MET A 50 -5.17 -2.81 2.83
CA MET A 50 -6.09 -1.71 2.53
C MET A 50 -7.38 -2.22 1.88
N LEU A 51 -7.29 -3.04 0.84
CA LEU A 51 -8.45 -3.61 0.14
C LEU A 51 -9.27 -4.53 1.05
N GLN A 52 -8.59 -5.33 1.86
CA GLN A 52 -9.23 -6.17 2.86
C GLN A 52 -10.01 -5.31 3.87
N GLY A 53 -9.43 -4.22 4.36
CA GLY A 53 -10.10 -3.26 5.23
C GLY A 53 -11.31 -2.58 4.58
N GLU A 54 -11.24 -2.28 3.28
CA GLU A 54 -12.38 -1.77 2.52
C GLU A 54 -13.52 -2.80 2.47
N ILE A 55 -13.20 -4.09 2.25
CA ILE A 55 -14.21 -5.16 2.25
C ILE A 55 -14.79 -5.38 3.65
N ASP A 56 -13.95 -5.37 4.70
CA ASP A 56 -14.39 -5.46 6.10
C ASP A 56 -15.39 -4.35 6.42
N ASN A 57 -15.10 -3.11 6.04
CA ASN A 57 -15.97 -1.97 6.25
C ASN A 57 -17.26 -2.04 5.41
N HIS A 58 -17.17 -2.46 4.15
CA HIS A 58 -18.33 -2.60 3.27
C HIS A 58 -19.31 -3.69 3.74
N LEU A 59 -18.79 -4.83 4.19
CA LEU A 59 -19.58 -5.95 4.65
C LEU A 59 -20.00 -5.84 6.13
N GLY A 60 -19.25 -5.08 6.93
CA GLY A 60 -19.45 -4.92 8.36
C GLY A 60 -18.93 -6.09 9.20
N TYR A 61 -18.09 -6.96 8.62
CA TYR A 61 -17.48 -8.09 9.32
C TYR A 61 -16.15 -8.53 8.69
N SER A 62 -15.26 -9.08 9.52
CA SER A 62 -13.94 -9.56 9.13
C SER A 62 -13.99 -10.91 8.40
N SER A 63 -12.90 -11.28 7.75
CA SER A 63 -12.78 -12.61 7.13
C SER A 63 -12.96 -13.73 8.18
N ASN A 64 -13.66 -14.80 7.81
CA ASN A 64 -13.99 -15.95 8.67
C ASN A 64 -14.81 -15.64 9.93
N ASP A 65 -15.46 -14.48 10.01
CA ASP A 65 -16.36 -14.18 11.12
C ASP A 65 -17.64 -15.05 11.02
N HIS A 66 -17.89 -15.88 12.04
CA HIS A 66 -19.07 -16.76 12.15
C HIS A 66 -20.30 -16.11 12.82
N SER A 67 -20.21 -14.84 13.21
CA SER A 67 -21.34 -14.09 13.76
C SER A 67 -22.49 -13.99 12.74
N LYS A 68 -23.71 -13.79 13.25
CA LYS A 68 -24.88 -13.56 12.41
C LYS A 68 -24.65 -12.28 11.59
N LYS A 69 -24.90 -12.35 10.27
CA LYS A 69 -24.72 -11.21 9.35
C LYS A 69 -26.04 -10.48 9.15
N GLU A 70 -25.97 -9.16 9.17
CA GLU A 70 -27.12 -8.28 8.92
C GLU A 70 -27.57 -8.30 7.45
N THR A 71 -26.65 -8.54 6.52
CA THR A 71 -26.94 -8.58 5.07
C THR A 71 -26.82 -10.00 4.51
N SER A 72 -27.32 -10.21 3.29
CA SER A 72 -27.11 -11.45 2.51
C SER A 72 -25.76 -11.49 1.79
N ASN A 73 -25.04 -10.38 1.71
CA ASN A 73 -23.77 -10.29 0.98
C ASN A 73 -22.65 -11.07 1.68
N ARG A 74 -21.87 -11.81 0.90
CA ARG A 74 -20.77 -12.66 1.38
C ARG A 74 -19.48 -12.33 0.64
N ARG A 75 -18.35 -12.55 1.32
CA ARG A 75 -17.02 -12.55 0.69
C ARG A 75 -16.97 -13.63 -0.38
N ASN A 76 -16.33 -13.31 -1.50
CA ASN A 76 -16.16 -14.21 -2.63
C ASN A 76 -14.73 -14.09 -3.16
N GLY A 77 -13.78 -14.32 -2.26
CA GLY A 77 -12.34 -14.37 -2.53
C GLY A 77 -11.86 -15.81 -2.45
#